data_AF-A0A6P0Q1T5-F1
#
_entry.id   AF-A0A6P0Q1T5-F1
#
_cell.length_a   1.000
_cell.length_b   1.000
_cell.length_c   1.000
_cell.angle_alpha   90.00
_cell.angle_beta   90.00
_cell.angle_gamma   90.00
#
_symmetry.space_group_name_H-M   'P 1'
#
loop_
_entity.id
_entity.type
_entity.pdbx_description
1 polymer ?
#
loop_
_entity_poly.entity_id
_entity_poly.type
_entity_poly.pdbx_seq_one_letter_code
_entity_poly.pdbx_strand_id
1 'polypeptide(L)' 'RPTGYRYVVGWEYQSLARCVEQAGFEIFDHYYRPPGLPCEQQCWLVIVALNRVQY' A
#
# COMPACT_ATOMS: atom_id res chain seq x y z
N ARG A 1 0.83 18.03 -15.66
CA ARG A 1 1.30 19.42 -15.47
C ARG A 1 2.82 19.39 -15.37
N PRO A 2 3.58 20.18 -16.16
CA PRO A 2 5.04 20.06 -16.28
C PRO A 2 5.83 20.66 -15.10
N THR A 3 5.16 21.27 -14.12
CA THR A 3 5.81 22.01 -13.01
C THR A 3 5.26 21.67 -11.62
N GLY A 4 4.56 20.54 -11.47
CA GLY A 4 4.02 20.13 -10.17
C GLY A 4 5.01 19.27 -9.39
N TYR A 5 5.48 19.76 -8.24
CA TYR A 5 6.15 18.92 -7.24
C TYR A 5 5.19 17.80 -6.81
N ARG A 6 5.60 16.55 -7.01
CA ARG A 6 4.90 15.39 -6.44
C ARG A 6 5.57 15.09 -5.12
N TYR A 7 4.86 15.36 -4.04
CA TYR A 7 5.26 14.84 -2.73
C TYR A 7 5.02 13.34 -2.75
N VAL A 8 6.09 12.58 -2.52
CA VAL A 8 6.03 11.16 -2.27
C VAL A 8 6.28 10.95 -0.78
N VAL A 9 5.60 9.98 -0.19
CA VAL A 9 5.88 9.54 1.16
C VAL A 9 6.16 8.05 1.10
N GLY A 10 7.35 7.65 1.55
CA GLY A 10 7.73 6.24 1.60
C GLY A 10 7.12 5.61 2.84
N TRP A 11 6.23 4.65 2.66
CA TRP A 11 5.63 3.89 3.75
C TRP A 11 5.88 2.41 3.53
N GLU A 12 6.35 1.75 4.58
CA GLU A 12 6.45 0.30 4.62
C GLU A 12 5.13 -0.33 5.02
N TYR A 13 4.96 -1.61 4.68
CA TYR A 13 3.73 -2.36 4.95
C TYR A 13 3.28 -2.26 6.41
N GLN A 14 4.20 -2.44 7.36
CA GLN A 14 3.88 -2.41 8.79
C GLN A 14 3.22 -1.11 9.24
N SER A 15 3.63 0.03 8.67
CA SER A 15 3.06 1.34 9.01
C SER A 15 1.71 1.54 8.31
N LEU A 16 1.62 1.19 7.02
CA LEU A 16 0.43 1.45 6.23
C LEU A 16 -0.72 0.49 6.56
N ALA A 17 -0.42 -0.78 6.81
CA ALA A 17 -1.39 -1.81 7.16
C ALA A 17 -2.24 -1.40 8.37
N ARG A 18 -1.60 -0.89 9.43
CA ARG A 18 -2.30 -0.40 10.62
C ARG A 18 -3.33 0.68 10.28
N CYS A 19 -2.97 1.62 9.41
CA CYS A 19 -3.90 2.68 9.01
C CYS A 19 -5.09 2.13 8.21
N VAL A 20 -4.84 1.14 7.34
CA VAL A 20 -5.89 0.48 6.55
C VAL A 20 -6.86 -0.28 7.45
N GLU A 21 -6.35 -1.04 8.42
CA GLU A 21 -7.16 -1.78 9.40
C GLU A 21 -7.94 -0.84 10.33
N GLN A 22 -7.31 0.23 10.82
CA GLN A 22 -7.97 1.25 11.64
C GLN A 22 -9.09 1.99 10.90
N ALA A 23 -8.99 2.10 9.57
CA ALA A 23 -10.05 2.63 8.73
C ALA A 23 -11.22 1.64 8.51
N GLY A 24 -11.16 0.44 9.08
CA GLY A 24 -12.22 -0.57 9.04
C GLY A 24 -12.15 -1.53 7.86
N PHE A 25 -11.06 -1.53 7.09
CA PHE A 25 -10.86 -2.49 6.02
C PHE A 25 -10.18 -3.75 6.54
N GLU A 26 -10.51 -4.90 5.95
CA GLU A 26 -9.79 -6.14 6.17
C GLU A 26 -8.74 -6.32 5.07
N ILE A 27 -7.47 -6.44 5.45
CA ILE A 27 -6.39 -6.69 4.48
C ILE A 27 -6.48 -8.16 4.03
N PHE A 28 -6.61 -8.35 2.71
CA PHE A 28 -6.67 -9.66 2.08
C PHE A 28 -5.29 -10.10 1.56
N ASP A 29 -4.52 -9.17 0.98
CA ASP A 29 -3.20 -9.46 0.42
C ASP A 29 -2.33 -8.18 0.40
N HIS A 30 -1.02 -8.36 0.33
CA HIS A 30 -0.07 -7.28 0.07
C HIS A 30 1.17 -7.79 -0.65
N TYR A 31 1.73 -6.97 -1.54
CA TYR A 31 2.95 -7.31 -2.26
C TYR A 31 3.68 -6.05 -2.71
N TYR A 32 4.98 -6.18 -2.96
CA TYR A 32 5.79 -5.13 -3.53
C TYR A 32 5.91 -5.27 -5.07
N ARG A 33 6.17 -4.17 -5.77
CA ARG A 33 6.31 -4.12 -7.23
C ARG A 33 7.59 -3.39 -7.65
N PRO A 34 8.19 -3.78 -8.80
CA PRO A 34 7.75 -4.85 -9.70
C PRO A 34 8.06 -6.25 -9.13
N PRO A 35 7.25 -7.27 -9.44
CA PRO A 35 7.47 -8.61 -8.91
C PRO A 35 8.67 -9.28 -9.61
N GLY A 36 9.31 -10.24 -8.95
CA GLY A 36 10.43 -11.00 -9.51
C GLY A 36 11.81 -10.36 -9.35
N LEU A 37 11.91 -9.20 -8.70
CA LEU A 37 13.18 -8.58 -8.29
C LEU A 37 13.47 -8.81 -6.78
N PRO A 38 14.69 -8.56 -6.30
CA PRO A 38 14.95 -8.46 -4.85
C PRO A 38 14.03 -7.41 -4.21
N CYS A 39 13.54 -7.66 -2.99
CA CYS A 39 12.58 -6.80 -2.30
C CYS A 39 13.02 -5.33 -2.24
N GLU A 40 14.32 -5.07 -2.05
CA GLU A 40 14.91 -3.72 -2.01
C GLU A 40 14.72 -2.90 -3.31
N GLN A 41 14.49 -3.57 -4.43
CA GLN A 41 14.25 -2.95 -5.75
C GLN A 41 12.75 -2.82 -6.07
N GLN A 42 11.89 -3.34 -5.19
CA GLN A 42 10.44 -3.31 -5.37
C GLN A 42 9.86 -2.08 -4.66
N CYS A 43 10.07 -0.89 -5.21
CA CYS A 43 9.79 0.38 -4.53
C CYS A 43 8.30 0.72 -4.28
N TRP A 44 7.37 -0.16 -4.67
CA TRP A 44 5.93 0.12 -4.61
C TRP A 44 5.20 -0.93 -3.80
N LEU A 45 4.72 -0.55 -2.62
CA LEU A 45 3.82 -1.37 -1.83
C LEU A 45 2.40 -1.33 -2.43
N VAL A 46 1.78 -2.50 -2.54
CA VAL A 46 0.36 -2.67 -2.86
C VAL A 46 -0.31 -3.39 -1.69
N ILE A 47 -1.47 -2.88 -1.26
CA ILE A 47 -2.34 -3.53 -0.29
C ILE A 47 -3.71 -3.75 -0.96
N VAL A 48 -4.21 -4.98 -0.92
CA VAL A 48 -5.55 -5.37 -1.35
C VAL A 48 -6.41 -5.51 -0.10
N ALA A 49 -7.47 -4.73 0.01
CA ALA A 49 -8.33 -4.70 1.18
C ALA A 49 -9.81 -4.82 0.82
N LEU A 50 -10.55 -5.55 1.64
CA LEU A 50 -11.97 -5.78 1.51
C LEU A 50 -12.73 -4.77 2.37
N ASN A 51 -13.76 -4.16 1.79
CA ASN A 51 -14.74 -3.39 2.55
C ASN A 51 -15.94 -4.29 2.87
N ARG A 52 -15.92 -4.90 4.06
CA ARG A 52 -17.06 -5.68 4.54
C ARG A 52 -18.07 -4.75 5.20
N VAL A 53 -18.82 -4.00 4.39
CA VAL A 53 -20.05 -3.37 4.88
C VAL A 53 -21.02 -4.49 5.20
N GLN A 54 -21.29 -4.73 6.48
CA GLN A 54 -22.37 -5.62 6.89
C GLN A 54 -23.68 -4.84 6.73
N TYR A 55 -24.59 -5.38 5.92
CA TYR A 55 -25.96 -4.88 5.74
C TYR A 55 -26.90 -5.50 6.78
#